data_AF-A0A139X4F8-F1
#
_entry.id   AF-A0A139X4F8-F1
#
_cell.length_a   1.000
_cell.length_b   1.000
_cell.length_c   1.000
_cell.angle_alpha   90.00
_cell.angle_beta   90.00
_cell.angle_gamma   90.00
#
_symmetry.space_group_name_H-M   'P 1'
#
loop_
_entity.id
_entity.type
_entity.pdbx_description
1 polymer ?
#
loop_
_entity_poly.entity_id
_entity_poly.type
_entity_poly.pdbx_seq_one_letter_code
_entity_poly.pdbx_strand_id
1 'polypeptide(L)'
;MERILDEALVVRGGRNRPEDIKRGTGTHPSGITGISVECGVGLSISELVSAIPHQQVGITTVSEVRKAGGDVIRTSGRSFYHATLTGLTPEQVSALLTPTIPNPIYQN
;
A
#
# COMPACT_ATOMS: atom_id res chain seq x y z
N MET A 1 12.69 -8.30 -13.23
CA MET A 1 12.27 -7.72 -11.93
C MET A 1 11.85 -8.86 -11.04
N GLU A 2 12.34 -8.90 -9.81
CA GLU A 2 11.91 -9.89 -8.83
C GLU A 2 10.47 -9.60 -8.41
N ARG A 3 9.62 -10.64 -8.46
CA ARG A 3 8.20 -10.54 -8.11
C ARG A 3 8.07 -10.52 -6.59
N ILE A 4 7.32 -9.57 -6.05
CA ILE A 4 7.04 -9.54 -4.61
C ILE A 4 6.17 -10.76 -4.24
N LEU A 5 6.57 -11.49 -3.20
CA LEU A 5 5.87 -12.69 -2.73
C LEU A 5 4.46 -12.36 -2.23
N ASP A 6 3.55 -13.32 -2.38
CA ASP A 6 2.13 -13.19 -2.05
C ASP A 6 1.86 -12.91 -0.55
N GLU A 7 2.74 -13.40 0.32
CA GLU A 7 2.67 -13.21 1.77
C GLU A 7 3.15 -11.83 2.24
N ALA A 8 3.72 -11.02 1.34
CA ALA A 8 4.17 -9.69 1.71
C ALA A 8 3.00 -8.81 2.17
N LEU A 9 3.20 -8.12 3.29
CA LEU A 9 2.27 -7.10 3.75
C LEU A 9 2.28 -5.92 2.79
N VAL A 10 1.14 -5.27 2.66
CA VAL A 10 0.95 -4.05 1.87
C VAL A 10 0.28 -3.02 2.77
N VAL A 11 0.93 -1.89 2.97
CA VAL A 11 0.49 -0.87 3.93
C VAL A 11 0.38 0.49 3.26
N ARG A 12 -0.70 1.21 3.53
CA ARG A 12 -0.91 2.57 3.03
C ARG A 12 -1.44 3.49 4.12
N GLY A 13 -0.82 4.66 4.23
CA GLY A 13 -1.28 5.72 5.11
C GLY A 13 -2.52 6.45 4.61
N GLY A 14 -3.34 6.90 5.56
CA GLY A 14 -4.55 7.68 5.33
C GLY A 14 -5.82 6.87 5.62
N ARG A 15 -6.97 7.49 5.34
CA ARG A 15 -8.29 6.88 5.56
C ARG A 15 -8.68 5.87 4.47
N ASN A 16 -7.95 5.86 3.36
CA ASN A 16 -8.12 4.95 2.23
C ASN A 16 -9.57 4.87 1.69
N ARG A 17 -10.31 5.99 1.72
CA ARG A 17 -11.63 6.10 1.07
C ARG A 17 -11.48 6.12 -0.46
N PRO A 18 -12.49 5.73 -1.25
CA PRO A 18 -12.37 5.73 -2.71
C PRO A 18 -11.90 7.07 -3.29
N GLU A 19 -12.39 8.19 -2.76
CA GLU A 19 -11.97 9.54 -3.16
C GLU A 19 -10.50 9.86 -2.82
N ASP A 20 -9.99 9.34 -1.69
CA ASP A 20 -8.59 9.48 -1.29
C ASP A 20 -7.67 8.63 -2.15
N ILE A 21 -8.10 7.41 -2.49
CA ILE A 21 -7.39 6.54 -3.41
C ILE A 21 -7.32 7.20 -4.78
N LYS A 22 -8.47 7.65 -5.32
CA LYS A 22 -8.53 8.32 -6.62
C LYS A 22 -7.60 9.54 -6.69
N ARG A 23 -7.59 10.38 -5.65
CA ARG A 23 -6.69 11.54 -5.55
C ARG A 23 -5.22 11.15 -5.42
N GLY A 24 -4.94 10.02 -4.79
CA GLY A 24 -3.60 9.49 -4.60
C GLY A 24 -3.06 8.65 -5.75
N THR A 25 -3.90 8.29 -6.72
CA THR A 25 -3.51 7.54 -7.91
C THR A 25 -2.71 8.42 -8.86
N GLY A 26 -1.55 7.93 -9.29
CA GLY A 26 -0.71 8.61 -10.28
C GLY A 26 0.25 7.65 -10.97
N THR A 27 0.94 8.13 -12.01
CA THR A 27 1.98 7.37 -12.69
C THR A 27 3.33 7.62 -12.03
N HIS A 28 3.91 6.56 -11.44
CA HIS A 28 5.27 6.59 -10.92
C HIS A 28 6.29 6.79 -12.05
N PRO A 29 7.45 7.45 -11.84
CA PRO A 29 8.47 7.66 -12.88
C PRO A 29 8.95 6.40 -13.63
N SER A 30 8.77 5.21 -13.04
CA SER A 30 9.02 3.92 -13.70
C SER A 30 7.90 3.48 -14.66
N GLY A 31 6.89 4.31 -14.90
CA GLY A 31 5.76 4.05 -15.81
C GLY A 31 4.58 3.29 -15.19
N ILE A 32 4.62 2.94 -13.90
CA ILE A 32 3.52 2.19 -13.26
C ILE A 32 2.48 3.15 -12.69
N THR A 33 1.24 3.04 -13.14
CA THR A 33 0.12 3.84 -12.62
C THR A 33 -0.58 3.13 -11.47
N GLY A 34 -0.76 3.81 -10.35
CA GLY A 34 -1.39 3.24 -9.17
C GLY A 34 -1.23 4.13 -7.94
N ILE A 35 -1.34 3.53 -6.76
CA ILE A 35 -1.09 4.21 -5.49
C ILE A 35 0.20 3.73 -4.84
N SER A 36 0.92 4.65 -4.20
CA SER A 36 2.08 4.30 -3.37
C SER A 36 1.66 3.53 -2.12
N VAL A 37 2.41 2.47 -1.83
CA VAL A 37 2.27 1.60 -0.66
C VAL A 37 3.66 1.23 -0.13
N GLU A 38 3.72 0.81 1.12
CA GLU A 38 4.88 0.16 1.72
C GLU A 38 4.66 -1.36 1.69
N CYS A 39 5.68 -2.13 1.30
CA CYS A 39 5.51 -3.56 1.09
C CYS A 39 6.79 -4.38 1.39
N GLY A 40 6.63 -5.48 2.14
CA GLY A 40 7.71 -6.41 2.45
C GLY A 40 7.24 -7.70 3.11
N VAL A 41 8.10 -8.72 3.05
CA VAL A 41 7.89 -10.07 3.60
C VAL A 41 8.54 -10.16 4.98
N GLY A 42 7.85 -10.77 5.95
CA GLY A 42 8.40 -10.99 7.29
C GLY A 42 8.62 -9.73 8.13
N LEU A 43 8.17 -8.56 7.64
CA LEU A 43 8.28 -7.29 8.36
C LEU A 43 7.07 -7.07 9.27
N SER A 44 7.31 -6.39 10.39
CA SER A 44 6.25 -5.90 11.25
C SER A 44 5.53 -4.69 10.63
N ILE A 45 4.30 -4.43 11.07
CA ILE A 45 3.57 -3.22 10.70
C ILE A 45 4.37 -1.98 11.08
N SER A 46 4.97 -1.94 12.28
CA SER A 46 5.76 -0.80 12.78
C SER A 46 6.94 -0.44 11.88
N GLU A 47 7.62 -1.43 11.30
CA GLU A 47 8.70 -1.19 10.35
C GLU A 47 8.19 -0.56 9.05
N LEU A 48 7.09 -1.08 8.50
CA LEU A 48 6.49 -0.58 7.26
C LEU A 48 5.88 0.81 7.41
N VAL A 49 5.30 1.15 8.56
CA VAL A 49 4.67 2.46 8.78
C VAL A 49 5.64 3.57 9.19
N SER A 50 6.90 3.25 9.47
CA SER A 50 7.90 4.21 9.94
C SER A 50 8.09 5.42 9.03
N ALA A 51 7.90 5.25 7.72
CA ALA A 51 7.98 6.31 6.72
C ALA A 51 6.62 6.98 6.39
N ILE A 52 5.53 6.54 7.03
CA ILE A 52 4.16 6.98 6.75
C ILE A 52 3.76 8.10 7.74
N PRO A 53 3.56 9.35 7.27
CA PRO A 53 3.24 10.48 8.15
C PRO A 53 1.78 10.54 8.61
N HIS A 54 0.95 9.59 8.18
CA HIS A 54 -0.49 9.58 8.43
C HIS A 54 -0.81 8.92 9.77
N GLN A 55 -1.86 9.40 10.44
CA GLN A 55 -2.28 8.88 11.76
C GLN A 55 -3.04 7.54 11.69
N GLN A 56 -3.40 7.08 10.49
CA GLN A 56 -4.10 5.81 10.27
C GLN A 56 -3.51 5.12 9.06
N VAL A 57 -3.58 3.78 9.06
CA VAL A 57 -3.07 2.94 7.99
C VAL A 57 -4.08 1.84 7.62
N GLY A 58 -4.16 1.55 6.34
CA GLY A 58 -4.80 0.36 5.80
C GLY A 58 -3.75 -0.71 5.55
N ILE A 59 -4.12 -1.97 5.81
CA ILE A 59 -3.22 -3.12 5.72
C ILE A 59 -3.92 -4.20 4.90
N THR A 60 -3.20 -4.77 3.95
CA THR A 60 -3.61 -5.95 3.19
C THR A 60 -2.37 -6.79 2.87
N THR A 61 -2.50 -7.78 1.99
CA THR A 61 -1.38 -8.58 1.47
C THR A 61 -1.33 -8.50 -0.05
N VAL A 62 -0.17 -8.84 -0.62
CA VAL A 62 -0.02 -8.97 -2.06
C VAL A 62 -0.97 -10.04 -2.63
N SER A 63 -1.20 -11.13 -1.89
CA SER A 63 -2.15 -12.18 -2.29
C SER A 63 -3.58 -11.65 -2.45
N GLU A 64 -4.09 -10.83 -1.53
CA GLU A 64 -5.45 -10.28 -1.62
C GLU A 64 -5.57 -9.26 -2.76
N VAL A 65 -4.54 -8.44 -2.99
CA VAL A 65 -4.48 -7.53 -4.15
C VAL A 65 -4.56 -8.33 -5.46
N ARG A 66 -3.80 -9.42 -5.58
CA ARG A 66 -3.78 -10.26 -6.78
C ARG A 66 -5.09 -11.01 -6.98
N LYS A 67 -5.71 -11.51 -5.90
CA LYS A 67 -7.05 -12.11 -5.96
C LYS A 67 -8.12 -11.13 -6.47
N ALA A 68 -7.98 -9.84 -6.17
CA ALA A 68 -8.85 -8.79 -6.68
C ALA A 68 -8.56 -8.40 -8.15
N GLY A 69 -7.51 -8.94 -8.78
CA GLY A 69 -7.09 -8.65 -10.15
C GLY A 69 -6.01 -7.59 -10.29
N GLY A 70 -5.41 -7.15 -9.19
CA GLY A 70 -4.33 -6.16 -9.17
C GLY A 70 -2.93 -6.78 -9.07
N ASP A 71 -1.93 -5.92 -8.90
CA ASP A 71 -0.58 -6.35 -8.51
C ASP A 71 0.11 -5.28 -7.65
N VAL A 72 1.20 -5.69 -6.99
CA VAL A 72 2.09 -4.81 -6.24
C VAL A 72 3.49 -4.92 -6.84
N ILE A 73 3.96 -3.82 -7.41
CA ILE A 73 5.23 -3.76 -8.14
C ILE A 73 6.22 -2.92 -7.35
N ARG A 74 7.43 -3.44 -7.16
CA ARG A 74 8.53 -2.71 -6.50
C ARG A 74 8.89 -1.48 -7.33
N THR A 75 8.78 -0.29 -6.73
CA THR A 75 9.09 1.00 -7.34
C THR A 75 9.85 1.86 -6.33
N SER A 76 10.67 2.79 -6.82
CA SER A 76 11.43 3.69 -5.94
C SER A 76 10.51 4.63 -5.16
N GLY A 77 10.89 5.01 -3.94
CA GLY A 77 10.16 6.01 -3.17
C GLY A 77 11.02 6.57 -2.05
N ARG A 78 10.38 7.15 -1.04
CA ARG A 78 11.09 7.70 0.13
C ARG A 78 11.69 6.61 1.03
N SER A 79 11.08 5.43 1.06
CA SER A 79 11.51 4.27 1.84
C SER A 79 12.10 3.19 0.91
N PHE A 80 12.88 2.28 1.50
CA PHE A 80 13.34 1.06 0.81
C PHE A 80 12.17 0.10 0.50
N TYR A 81 11.10 0.15 1.29
CA TYR A 81 9.94 -0.73 1.16
C TYR A 81 8.87 -0.20 0.22
N HIS A 82 9.09 0.95 -0.42
CA HIS A 82 8.13 1.53 -1.35
C HIS A 82 7.79 0.56 -2.50
N ALA A 83 6.52 0.55 -2.88
CA ALA A 83 5.97 -0.15 -4.01
C ALA A 83 4.75 0.59 -4.55
N THR A 84 4.25 0.17 -5.71
CA THR A 84 3.02 0.68 -6.32
C THR A 84 2.00 -0.44 -6.43
N LEU A 85 0.84 -0.26 -5.81
CA LEU A 85 -0.34 -1.10 -6.03
C LEU A 85 -1.06 -0.60 -7.28
N THR A 86 -1.25 -1.47 -8.27
CA THR A 86 -1.79 -1.17 -9.59
C THR A 86 -2.90 -2.14 -10.01
N GLY A 87 -3.60 -1.82 -11.11
CA GLY A 87 -4.57 -2.70 -11.76
C GLY A 87 -5.98 -2.74 -11.16
N LEU A 88 -6.25 -1.96 -10.11
CA LEU A 88 -7.54 -1.93 -9.41
C LEU A 88 -8.20 -0.56 -9.46
N THR A 89 -9.53 -0.52 -9.38
CA THR A 89 -10.27 0.74 -9.23
C THR A 89 -10.11 1.31 -7.81
N PRO A 90 -10.37 2.61 -7.60
CA PRO A 90 -10.33 3.21 -6.27
C PRO A 90 -11.22 2.51 -5.23
N GLU A 91 -12.38 2.00 -5.66
CA GLU A 91 -13.33 1.29 -4.81
C GLU A 91 -12.77 -0.08 -4.37
N GLN A 92 -12.17 -0.83 -5.30
CA GLN A 92 -11.54 -2.12 -4.99
C GLN A 92 -10.37 -1.95 -4.03
N VAL A 93 -9.50 -0.96 -4.27
CA VAL A 93 -8.37 -0.64 -3.40
C VAL A 93 -8.86 -0.20 -2.01
N SER A 94 -9.90 0.64 -1.96
CA SER A 94 -10.50 1.08 -0.70
C SER A 94 -11.03 -0.11 0.11
N ALA A 95 -11.75 -1.04 -0.53
CA ALA A 95 -12.25 -2.25 0.13
C ALA A 95 -11.12 -3.13 0.70
N LEU A 96 -9.96 -3.19 0.04
CA LEU A 96 -8.79 -3.94 0.53
C LEU A 96 -8.07 -3.27 1.70
N LEU A 97 -8.10 -1.93 1.77
CA LEU A 97 -7.33 -1.13 2.73
C LEU A 97 -8.20 -0.52 3.84
N THR A 98 -9.47 -0.93 3.92
CA THR A 98 -10.41 -0.51 4.96
C THR A 98 -11.06 -1.74 5.63
N PRO A 99 -11.38 -1.68 6.93
CA PRO A 99 -11.19 -0.55 7.84
C PRO A 99 -9.71 -0.28 8.14
N THR A 100 -9.36 0.99 8.34
CA THR A 100 -8.01 1.38 8.76
C THR A 100 -7.84 1.23 10.26
N ILE A 101 -6.62 0.98 10.71
CA ILE A 101 -6.24 1.05 12.13
C ILE A 101 -5.49 2.36 12.43
N PRO A 102 -5.45 2.83 13.69
CA PRO A 102 -4.51 3.87 14.08
C PRO A 102 -3.08 3.44 13.75
N ASN A 103 -2.27 4.38 13.27
CA ASN A 103 -0.88 4.10 12.96
C ASN A 103 -0.10 3.86 14.27
N PRO A 104 0.48 2.65 14.48
CA PRO A 104 1.10 2.26 15.74
C PRO A 104 2.20 3.19 16.25
N ILE A 105 2.89 3.93 15.37
CA ILE A 105 3.98 4.83 15.79
C ILE A 105 3.50 6.12 16.46
N TYR A 106 2.20 6.41 16.42
CA TYR A 106 1.58 7.59 17.05
C TYR A 106 0.70 7.22 18.26
N GLN A 107 0.72 5.95 18.68
CA GLN A 107 0.05 5.53 19.91
C GLN A 107 1.04 5.72 21.07
N ASN A 108 0.76 6.72 21.91
CA ASN A 108 1.44 6.94 23.19
C ASN A 108 0.97 5.95 24.24
#